data_AF-A0A7V4EHE5-F1
#
_entry.id   AF-A0A7V4EHE5-F1
#
_cell.length_a   1.000
_cell.length_b   1.000
_cell.length_c   1.000
_cell.angle_alpha   90.00
_cell.angle_beta   90.00
_cell.angle_gamma   90.00
#
_symmetry.space_group_name_H-M   'P 1'
#
loop_
_entity.id
_entity.type
_entity.pdbx_description
1 polymer ?
#
loop_
_entity_poly.entity_id
_entity_poly.type
_entity_poly.pdbx_seq_one_letter_code
_entity_poly.pdbx_strand_id
1 'polypeptide(L)'
;LLLKADKLTPEEYRIVQSHTTLGAKLLKPAEKVAFGPLVYNVILHHHERWDGRGYPKELAGHEIPEEARIVGLADAYEAMTAGRPYRPAKSSEEALKEIQDLSGIQFDPKLVKLFTQLWHQNPLWRDRQAYLEAKEGSVSRSTLPQLFSESASPSPSEPGQRTSGQ
;
A
#
# COMPACT_ATOMS: atom_id res chain seq x y z
N LEU A 1 -9.88 -18.19 -9.25
CA LEU A 1 -10.43 -17.06 -10.04
C LEU A 1 -9.40 -15.96 -10.27
N LEU A 2 -8.70 -15.48 -9.23
CA LEU A 2 -7.72 -14.38 -9.36
C LEU A 2 -6.54 -14.64 -10.31
N LEU A 3 -6.18 -15.91 -10.54
CA LEU A 3 -5.08 -16.32 -11.44
C LEU A 3 -5.54 -16.77 -12.84
N LYS A 4 -6.83 -16.61 -13.17
CA LYS A 4 -7.37 -17.02 -14.46
C LYS A 4 -6.85 -16.09 -15.57
N ALA A 5 -6.40 -16.67 -16.67
CA ALA A 5 -5.85 -15.93 -17.83
C ALA A 5 -6.93 -15.42 -18.79
N ASP A 6 -8.13 -16.01 -18.75
CA ASP A 6 -9.28 -15.54 -19.52
C ASP A 6 -10.13 -14.52 -18.75
N LYS A 7 -10.98 -13.80 -19.48
CA LYS A 7 -11.99 -12.93 -18.88
C LYS A 7 -12.91 -13.74 -17.95
N LEU A 8 -13.26 -13.12 -16.82
CA LEU A 8 -14.22 -13.69 -15.88
C LEU A 8 -15.63 -13.68 -16.49
N THR A 9 -16.39 -14.74 -16.25
CA THR A 9 -17.83 -14.76 -16.53
C THR A 9 -18.56 -13.85 -15.54
N PRO A 10 -19.81 -13.44 -15.82
CA PRO A 10 -20.60 -12.66 -14.87
C PRO A 10 -20.75 -13.32 -13.50
N GLU A 11 -20.83 -14.65 -13.45
CA GLU A 11 -20.91 -15.41 -12.19
C GLU A 11 -19.58 -15.35 -11.42
N GLU A 12 -18.46 -15.59 -12.12
CA GLU A 12 -17.14 -15.51 -11.52
C GLU A 12 -16.83 -14.09 -11.02
N TYR A 13 -17.32 -13.07 -11.73
CA TYR A 13 -17.19 -11.68 -11.32
C TYR A 13 -17.92 -11.43 -9.99
N ARG A 14 -19.16 -11.90 -9.83
CA ARG A 14 -19.90 -11.81 -8.56
C ARG A 14 -19.16 -12.50 -7.40
N ILE A 15 -18.56 -13.66 -7.66
CA ILE A 15 -17.75 -14.36 -6.66
C ILE A 15 -16.53 -13.51 -6.26
N VAL A 16 -15.81 -12.94 -7.23
CA VAL A 16 -14.66 -12.06 -6.94
C VAL A 16 -15.09 -10.82 -6.15
N GLN A 17 -16.19 -10.16 -6.54
CA GLN A 17 -16.72 -8.98 -5.83
C GLN A 17 -17.05 -9.25 -4.36
N SER A 18 -17.43 -10.49 -4.02
CA SER A 18 -17.80 -10.87 -2.66
C SER A 18 -16.66 -10.70 -1.63
N HIS A 19 -15.40 -10.60 -2.06
CA HIS A 19 -14.24 -10.44 -1.16
C HIS A 19 -14.35 -9.21 -0.24
N THR A 20 -14.99 -8.13 -0.69
CA THR A 20 -15.25 -6.94 0.13
C THR A 20 -16.07 -7.31 1.37
N THR A 21 -17.22 -7.94 1.16
CA THR A 21 -18.12 -8.36 2.23
C THR A 21 -17.57 -9.51 3.06
N LEU A 22 -16.90 -10.49 2.44
CA LEU A 22 -16.28 -11.61 3.15
C LEU A 22 -15.09 -11.16 4.01
N GLY A 23 -14.24 -10.27 3.49
CA GLY A 23 -13.12 -9.68 4.23
C GLY A 23 -13.61 -8.86 5.42
N ALA A 24 -14.62 -8.02 5.22
CA ALA A 24 -15.27 -7.28 6.28
C ALA A 24 -15.86 -8.22 7.36
N LYS A 25 -16.53 -9.30 6.96
CA LYS A 25 -17.06 -10.32 7.88
C LYS A 25 -15.96 -11.04 8.64
N LEU A 26 -14.84 -11.36 7.99
CA LEU A 26 -13.70 -12.05 8.60
C LEU A 26 -13.05 -11.21 9.71
N LEU A 27 -12.95 -9.90 9.52
CA LEU A 27 -12.34 -8.99 10.50
C LEU A 27 -13.30 -8.55 11.61
N LYS A 28 -14.60 -8.75 11.45
CA LYS A 28 -15.62 -8.35 12.44
C LYS A 28 -15.32 -8.78 13.89
N PRO A 29 -14.80 -9.99 14.17
CA PRO A 29 -14.43 -10.37 15.54
C PRO A 29 -13.31 -9.52 16.16
N ALA A 30 -12.43 -8.96 15.32
CA ALA A 30 -11.26 -8.16 15.74
C ALA A 30 -11.52 -6.64 15.71
N GLU A 31 -12.68 -6.20 15.25
CA GLU A 31 -13.07 -4.79 15.11
C GLU A 31 -12.94 -4.01 16.44
N LYS A 32 -13.23 -4.65 17.58
CA LYS A 32 -13.18 -3.97 18.88
C LYS A 32 -11.80 -3.99 19.55
N VAL A 33 -10.83 -4.71 18.98
CA VAL A 33 -9.59 -5.08 19.68
C VAL A 33 -8.34 -4.70 18.90
N ALA A 34 -8.38 -4.73 17.56
CA ALA A 34 -7.19 -4.56 16.72
C ALA A 34 -7.34 -3.54 15.58
N PHE A 35 -8.56 -3.33 15.07
CA PHE A 35 -8.78 -2.52 13.87
C PHE A 35 -9.94 -1.55 14.06
N GLY A 36 -9.66 -0.25 13.98
CA GLY A 36 -10.71 0.78 14.03
C GLY A 36 -11.63 0.78 12.79
N PRO A 37 -12.67 1.64 12.78
CA PRO A 37 -13.65 1.70 11.69
C PRO A 37 -13.04 1.98 10.32
N LEU A 38 -11.89 2.68 10.28
CA LEU A 38 -11.14 2.97 9.05
C LEU A 38 -10.83 1.71 8.23
N VAL A 39 -10.30 0.65 8.88
CA VAL A 39 -9.88 -0.57 8.18
C VAL A 39 -11.11 -1.28 7.58
N TYR A 40 -12.19 -1.31 8.34
CA TYR A 40 -13.45 -1.90 7.89
C TYR A 40 -14.03 -1.14 6.70
N ASN A 41 -14.03 0.19 6.77
CA ASN A 41 -14.50 1.06 5.70
C ASN A 41 -13.73 0.83 4.41
N VAL A 42 -12.39 0.77 4.47
CA VAL A 42 -11.55 0.47 3.31
C VAL A 42 -11.93 -0.88 2.70
N ILE A 43 -11.92 -1.95 3.49
CA ILE A 43 -12.15 -3.30 2.98
C ILE A 43 -13.53 -3.43 2.34
N LEU A 44 -14.55 -2.84 2.97
CA LEU A 44 -15.91 -2.93 2.49
C LEU A 44 -16.17 -2.05 1.27
N HIS A 45 -15.57 -0.86 1.18
CA HIS A 45 -15.99 0.18 0.24
C HIS A 45 -14.94 0.63 -0.79
N HIS A 46 -13.72 0.09 -0.81
CA HIS A 46 -12.69 0.51 -1.79
C HIS A 46 -13.05 0.23 -3.26
N HIS A 47 -14.10 -0.55 -3.52
CA HIS A 47 -14.65 -0.78 -4.86
C HIS A 47 -15.96 -0.02 -5.14
N GLU A 48 -16.40 0.84 -4.23
CA GLU A 48 -17.43 1.82 -4.53
C GLU A 48 -16.90 2.81 -5.58
N ARG A 49 -17.81 3.36 -6.38
CA ARG A 49 -17.48 4.29 -7.45
C ARG A 49 -18.15 5.62 -7.19
N TRP A 50 -17.48 6.72 -7.51
CA TRP A 50 -18.00 8.06 -7.28
C TRP A 50 -19.41 8.27 -7.88
N ASP A 51 -19.70 7.66 -9.02
CA ASP A 51 -20.98 7.67 -9.73
C ASP A 51 -22.07 6.74 -9.17
N GLY A 52 -21.81 6.04 -8.07
CA GLY A 52 -22.76 5.10 -7.45
C GLY A 52 -22.86 3.75 -8.16
N ARG A 53 -22.10 3.49 -9.22
CA ARG A 53 -22.15 2.21 -9.97
C ARG A 53 -21.18 1.15 -9.43
N GLY A 54 -20.65 1.39 -8.23
CA GLY A 54 -19.69 0.52 -7.56
C GLY A 54 -20.36 -0.62 -6.82
N TYR A 55 -19.62 -1.26 -5.94
CA TYR A 55 -20.13 -2.33 -5.08
C TYR A 55 -19.39 -2.31 -3.73
N PRO A 56 -19.98 -2.88 -2.67
CA PRO A 56 -21.20 -3.67 -2.60
C PRO A 56 -22.48 -2.90 -2.23
N LYS A 57 -22.38 -1.61 -1.89
CA LYS A 57 -23.50 -0.79 -1.41
C LYS A 57 -23.97 0.25 -2.42
N GLU A 58 -23.26 0.43 -3.53
CA GLU A 58 -23.63 1.40 -4.58
C GLU A 58 -23.66 2.84 -4.04
N LEU A 59 -22.74 3.15 -3.12
CA LEU A 59 -22.62 4.47 -2.51
C LEU A 59 -22.09 5.48 -3.54
N ALA A 60 -22.61 6.72 -3.51
CA ALA A 60 -22.20 7.76 -4.43
C ALA A 60 -21.50 8.93 -3.72
N GLY A 61 -20.56 9.57 -4.43
CA GLY A 61 -19.90 10.79 -3.96
C GLY A 61 -19.31 10.67 -2.55
N HIS A 62 -19.77 11.54 -1.66
CA HIS A 62 -19.29 11.63 -0.28
C HIS A 62 -19.93 10.63 0.69
N GLU A 63 -20.89 9.81 0.25
CA GLU A 63 -21.37 8.68 1.04
C GLU A 63 -20.30 7.59 1.15
N ILE A 64 -19.36 7.55 0.20
CA ILE A 64 -18.19 6.68 0.26
C ILE A 64 -17.19 7.24 1.28
N PRO A 65 -16.76 6.46 2.28
CA PRO A 65 -15.73 6.88 3.23
C PRO A 65 -14.47 7.39 2.53
N GLU A 66 -13.85 8.44 3.06
CA GLU A 66 -12.70 9.11 2.40
C GLU A 66 -11.52 8.16 2.22
N GLU A 67 -11.21 7.38 3.25
CA GLU A 67 -10.18 6.35 3.25
C GLU A 67 -10.42 5.30 2.14
N ALA A 68 -11.67 4.94 1.88
CA ALA A 68 -12.02 3.99 0.82
C ALA A 68 -11.87 4.62 -0.57
N ARG A 69 -12.23 5.91 -0.73
CA ARG A 69 -11.98 6.65 -1.98
C ARG A 69 -10.48 6.78 -2.28
N ILE A 70 -9.66 7.03 -1.26
CA ILE A 70 -8.19 7.10 -1.38
C ILE A 70 -7.62 5.74 -1.80
N VAL A 71 -7.97 4.68 -1.07
CA VAL A 71 -7.46 3.32 -1.36
C VAL A 71 -7.96 2.82 -2.70
N GLY A 72 -9.23 3.04 -3.06
CA GLY A 72 -9.77 2.62 -4.36
C GLY A 72 -9.06 3.27 -5.55
N LEU A 73 -8.67 4.54 -5.44
CA LEU A 73 -7.84 5.20 -6.45
C LEU A 73 -6.43 4.59 -6.51
N ALA A 74 -5.79 4.39 -5.36
CA ALA A 74 -4.45 3.82 -5.29
C ALA A 74 -4.39 2.37 -5.82
N ASP A 75 -5.36 1.53 -5.44
CA ASP A 75 -5.52 0.15 -5.91
C ASP A 75 -5.73 0.10 -7.43
N ALA A 76 -6.56 0.99 -7.98
CA ALA A 76 -6.75 1.07 -9.42
C ALA A 76 -5.46 1.43 -10.17
N TYR A 77 -4.67 2.40 -9.66
CA TYR A 77 -3.39 2.77 -10.26
C TYR A 77 -2.38 1.61 -10.22
N GLU A 78 -2.27 0.93 -9.07
CA GLU A 78 -1.41 -0.24 -8.90
C GLU A 78 -1.82 -1.35 -9.87
N ALA A 79 -3.12 -1.68 -9.92
CA ALA A 79 -3.63 -2.73 -10.79
C ALA A 79 -3.41 -2.44 -12.29
N MET A 80 -3.41 -1.17 -12.70
CA MET A 80 -3.10 -0.76 -14.06
C MET A 80 -1.61 -0.89 -14.39
N THR A 81 -0.73 -0.50 -13.48
CA THR A 81 0.72 -0.42 -13.71
C THR A 81 1.46 -1.73 -13.40
N ALA A 82 0.92 -2.60 -12.55
CA ALA A 82 1.42 -3.95 -12.32
C ALA A 82 0.98 -4.94 -13.41
N GLY A 83 -0.15 -4.66 -14.08
CA GLY A 83 -0.78 -5.61 -14.99
C GLY A 83 -1.46 -6.77 -14.27
N ARG A 84 -2.17 -7.61 -15.03
CA ARG A 84 -2.86 -8.82 -14.55
C ARG A 84 -2.65 -9.96 -15.55
N PRO A 85 -2.86 -11.24 -15.16
CA PRO A 85 -2.69 -12.37 -16.07
C PRO A 85 -3.39 -12.23 -17.43
N TYR A 86 -4.52 -11.52 -17.46
CA TYR A 86 -5.34 -11.29 -18.66
C TYR A 86 -5.22 -9.87 -19.26
N ARG A 87 -4.41 -8.97 -18.67
CA ARG A 87 -4.26 -7.58 -19.13
C ARG A 87 -2.81 -7.12 -18.91
N PRO A 88 -2.06 -6.78 -19.97
CA PRO A 88 -0.70 -6.27 -19.80
C PRO A 88 -0.70 -4.99 -18.97
N ALA A 89 0.42 -4.75 -18.28
CA ALA A 89 0.65 -3.50 -17.56
C ALA A 89 0.60 -2.31 -18.52
N LYS A 90 -0.05 -1.23 -18.06
CA LYS A 90 -0.01 0.10 -18.69
C LYS A 90 1.24 0.84 -18.28
N SER A 91 1.67 1.80 -19.10
CA SER A 91 2.64 2.79 -18.65
C SER A 91 2.06 3.66 -17.54
N SER A 92 2.93 4.30 -16.76
CA SER A 92 2.52 5.20 -15.68
C SER A 92 1.69 6.39 -16.20
N GLU A 93 2.02 6.86 -17.40
CA GLU A 93 1.34 7.93 -18.11
C GLU A 93 -0.04 7.50 -18.59
N GLU A 94 -0.17 6.29 -19.14
CA GLU A 94 -1.46 5.72 -19.55
C GLU A 94 -2.38 5.51 -18.34
N ALA A 95 -1.83 5.04 -17.22
CA ALA A 95 -2.57 4.86 -15.97
C ALA A 95 -3.03 6.20 -15.39
N LEU A 96 -2.16 7.22 -15.37
CA LEU A 96 -2.53 8.58 -14.95
C LEU A 96 -3.65 9.14 -15.82
N LYS A 97 -3.53 9.00 -17.14
CA LYS A 97 -4.55 9.45 -18.09
C LYS A 97 -5.90 8.79 -17.83
N GLU A 98 -5.93 7.47 -17.61
CA GLU A 98 -7.18 6.75 -17.31
C GLU A 98 -7.81 7.22 -15.99
N ILE A 99 -7.01 7.52 -14.95
CA ILE A 99 -7.51 8.11 -13.70
C ILE A 99 -8.13 9.48 -13.95
N GLN A 100 -7.50 10.31 -14.76
CA GLN A 100 -8.00 11.64 -15.11
C GLN A 100 -9.31 11.57 -15.90
N ASP A 101 -9.38 10.68 -16.90
CA ASP A 101 -10.56 10.47 -17.74
C ASP A 101 -11.76 9.93 -16.93
N LEU A 102 -11.50 9.22 -15.81
CA LEU A 102 -12.51 8.66 -14.91
C LEU A 102 -12.83 9.54 -13.68
N SER A 103 -12.33 10.78 -13.66
CA SER A 103 -12.64 11.78 -12.63
C SER A 103 -14.12 12.12 -12.60
N GLY A 104 -14.75 12.06 -11.42
CA GLY A 104 -16.19 12.30 -11.26
C GLY A 104 -17.08 11.15 -11.74
N ILE A 105 -16.48 10.06 -12.20
CA ILE A 105 -17.17 8.86 -12.65
C ILE A 105 -16.79 7.70 -11.72
N GLN A 106 -15.55 7.22 -11.82
CA GLN A 106 -15.05 6.20 -10.91
C GLN A 106 -14.45 6.82 -9.65
N PHE A 107 -13.74 7.92 -9.81
CA PHE A 107 -12.91 8.50 -8.76
C PHE A 107 -13.41 9.87 -8.32
N ASP A 108 -13.16 10.20 -7.05
CA ASP A 108 -13.39 11.54 -6.52
C ASP A 108 -12.54 12.59 -7.26
N PRO A 109 -13.16 13.62 -7.88
CA PRO A 109 -12.43 14.67 -8.59
C PRO A 109 -11.36 15.38 -7.75
N LYS A 110 -11.61 15.56 -6.44
CA LYS A 110 -10.64 16.18 -5.52
C LYS A 110 -9.41 15.29 -5.37
N LEU A 111 -9.61 13.98 -5.20
CA LEU A 111 -8.50 13.04 -5.06
C LEU A 111 -7.73 12.87 -6.37
N VAL A 112 -8.40 12.86 -7.52
CA VAL A 112 -7.73 12.82 -8.84
C VAL A 112 -6.81 14.04 -9.01
N LYS A 113 -7.27 15.23 -8.64
CA LYS A 113 -6.46 16.46 -8.68
C LYS A 113 -5.21 16.33 -7.80
N LEU A 114 -5.38 15.90 -6.54
CA LEU A 114 -4.27 15.73 -5.60
C LEU A 114 -3.29 14.64 -6.06
N PHE A 115 -3.80 13.50 -6.52
CA PHE A 115 -3.01 12.41 -7.07
C PHE A 115 -2.18 12.87 -8.27
N THR A 116 -2.78 13.62 -9.20
CA THR A 116 -2.07 14.16 -10.37
C THR A 116 -0.94 15.10 -9.95
N GLN A 117 -1.19 16.00 -8.99
CA GLN A 117 -0.16 16.90 -8.47
C GLN A 117 1.01 16.13 -7.86
N LEU A 118 0.70 15.15 -7.01
CA LEU A 118 1.69 14.26 -6.42
C LEU A 118 2.48 13.54 -7.52
N TRP A 119 1.80 12.86 -8.44
CA TRP A 119 2.42 12.11 -9.54
C TRP A 119 3.44 12.95 -10.34
N HIS A 120 3.17 14.24 -10.55
CA HIS A 120 4.13 15.14 -11.20
C HIS A 120 5.31 15.55 -10.31
N GLN A 121 5.09 15.73 -9.01
CA GLN A 121 6.11 16.18 -8.06
C GLN A 121 7.23 15.15 -7.84
N ASN A 122 6.92 13.86 -7.85
CA ASN A 122 7.91 12.82 -7.57
C ASN A 122 8.01 11.81 -8.72
N PRO A 123 9.08 11.89 -9.54
CA PRO A 123 9.34 10.94 -10.61
C PRO A 123 9.44 9.48 -10.14
N LEU A 124 9.77 9.23 -8.87
CA LEU A 124 9.85 7.88 -8.31
C LEU A 124 8.51 7.13 -8.43
N TRP A 125 7.38 7.83 -8.39
CA TRP A 125 6.05 7.19 -8.48
C TRP A 125 5.69 6.74 -9.91
N ARG A 126 6.49 7.13 -10.90
CA ARG A 126 6.31 6.77 -12.30
C ARG A 126 6.99 5.46 -12.65
N ASP A 127 8.08 5.15 -11.95
CA ASP A 127 8.82 3.91 -12.13
C ASP A 127 8.61 2.99 -10.93
N ARG A 128 7.76 1.99 -11.12
CA ARG A 128 7.46 0.98 -10.11
C ARG A 128 8.73 0.26 -9.65
N GLN A 129 9.64 -0.06 -10.57
CA GLN A 129 10.84 -0.82 -10.26
C GLN A 129 11.80 0.03 -9.43
N ALA A 130 12.05 1.28 -9.86
CA ALA A 130 12.86 2.22 -9.10
C ALA A 130 12.27 2.51 -7.71
N TYR A 131 10.94 2.59 -7.58
CA TYR A 131 10.27 2.74 -6.29
C TYR A 131 10.52 1.54 -5.37
N LEU A 132 10.38 0.31 -5.88
CA LEU A 132 10.62 -0.90 -5.11
C LEU A 132 12.08 -1.02 -4.67
N GLU A 133 13.03 -0.75 -5.57
CA GLU A 133 14.45 -0.77 -5.29
C GLU A 133 14.87 0.28 -4.24
N ALA A 134 14.33 1.51 -4.34
CA ALA A 134 14.58 2.55 -3.35
C ALA A 134 14.05 2.19 -1.95
N LYS A 135 12.93 1.44 -1.90
CA LYS A 135 12.36 0.92 -0.66
C LYS A 135 13.16 -0.25 -0.09
N GLU A 136 13.53 -1.23 -0.90
CA GLU A 136 14.36 -2.36 -0.47
C GLU A 136 15.74 -1.88 0.03
N GLY A 137 16.35 -0.91 -0.66
CA GLY A 137 17.59 -0.26 -0.23
C GLY A 137 17.45 0.52 1.09
N SER A 138 16.28 1.10 1.37
CA SER A 138 15.99 1.78 2.65
C SER A 138 15.76 0.79 3.79
N VAL A 139 15.09 -0.34 3.54
CA VAL A 139 14.86 -1.38 4.54
C VAL A 139 16.20 -2.01 4.93
N SER A 140 17.05 -2.36 3.95
CA SER A 140 18.38 -2.95 4.18
C SER A 140 19.34 -2.03 4.95
N ARG A 141 19.19 -0.70 4.84
CA ARG A 141 19.96 0.27 5.64
C ARG A 141 19.46 0.46 7.07
N SER A 142 18.23 0.06 7.40
CA SER A 142 17.64 0.27 8.73
C SER A 142 17.68 -0.93 9.67
N THR A 143 18.09 -2.12 9.20
CA THR A 143 18.04 -3.38 9.98
C THR A 143 19.39 -3.99 10.36
N LEU A 144 20.48 -3.21 10.39
CA LEU A 144 21.70 -3.65 11.08
C LEU A 144 21.92 -2.79 12.33
N PRO A 145 21.69 -3.32 13.54
CA PRO A 145 22.34 -2.77 14.73
C PRO A 145 23.84 -2.79 14.47
N GLN A 146 24.51 -1.64 14.61
CA GLN A 146 25.97 -1.61 14.73
C GLN A 146 26.36 -2.33 16.02
N LEU A 147 26.49 -3.65 15.95
CA LEU A 147 27.01 -4.46 17.03
C LEU A 147 28.53 -4.39 17.00
N PHE A 148 29.02 -3.58 17.94
CA PHE A 148 30.36 -3.58 18.53
C PHE A 148 31.50 -2.95 17.72
N SER A 149 31.80 -1.70 18.08
CA SER A 149 33.17 -1.21 18.10
C SER A 149 34.01 -2.10 19.02
N GLU A 150 35.14 -2.60 18.54
CA GLU A 150 36.13 -3.34 19.33
C GLU A 150 36.49 -2.55 20.59
N SER A 151 36.04 -3.04 21.74
CA SER A 151 36.54 -2.61 23.03
C SER A 151 37.96 -3.15 23.19
N ALA A 152 38.94 -2.24 23.15
CA ALA A 152 40.32 -2.55 23.49
C ALA A 152 40.42 -3.16 24.90
N SER A 153 40.91 -4.39 24.97
CA SER A 153 41.27 -5.06 26.21
C SER A 153 42.45 -4.34 26.89
N PRO A 154 42.46 -4.12 28.22
CA PRO A 154 43.68 -3.83 28.92
C PRO A 154 44.39 -5.14 29.31
N SER A 155 45.64 -5.30 28.87
CA SER A 155 46.58 -6.31 29.38
C SER A 155 47.00 -5.97 30.82
N PRO A 156 47.08 -6.95 31.76
CA PRO A 156 47.79 -6.74 33.01
C PRO A 156 49.27 -7.04 32.80
N SER A 157 50.12 -6.07 33.13
CA SER A 157 51.56 -6.29 33.30
C SER A 157 51.95 -5.75 34.67
N GLU A 158 52.15 -6.66 35.63
CA GLU A 158 53.10 -6.46 36.73
C GLU A 158 54.51 -6.29 36.13
N PRO A 159 55.45 -5.52 36.74
CA PRO A 159 55.92 -5.83 38.11
C PRO A 159 56.42 -4.64 38.97
N GLY A 160 56.55 -4.91 40.28
CA GLY A 160 57.80 -4.62 40.98
C GLY A 160 57.83 -3.56 42.09
N GLN A 161 58.03 -4.09 43.30
CA GLN A 161 58.96 -3.64 44.35
C GLN A 161 58.49 -2.79 45.55
N ARG A 162 58.82 -3.41 46.70
CA ARG A 162 58.96 -2.97 48.09
C ARG A 162 59.64 -1.60 48.28
N THR A 163 59.19 -0.87 49.30
CA THR A 163 59.98 -0.29 50.43
C THR A 163 58.95 0.13 51.52
N SER A 164 58.88 -0.44 52.72
CA SER A 164 59.58 -0.11 53.99
C SER A 164 59.55 1.37 54.40
N GLY A 165 58.90 1.70 55.53
CA GLY A 165 59.15 2.95 56.25
C GLY A 165 58.11 3.37 57.29
N GLN A 166 58.34 2.94 58.54
CA GLN A 166 57.96 3.50 59.87
C GLN A 166 56.49 3.72 60.24
#